data_AF-A0A7V8WNZ0-F1
#
_entry.id   AF-A0A7V8WNZ0-F1
#
_cell.length_a   1.000
_cell.length_b   1.000
_cell.length_c   1.000
_cell.angle_alpha   90.00
_cell.angle_beta   90.00
_cell.angle_gamma   90.00
#
_symmetry.space_group_name_H-M   'P 1'
#
loop_
_entity.id
_entity.type
_entity.pdbx_description
1 polymer ?
#
loop_
_entity_poly.entity_id
_entity_poly.type
_entity_poly.pdbx_seq_one_letter_code
_entity_poly.pdbx_strand_id
1 'polypeptide(L)' 'MVNVAVTLANVAGTKLDLGDATDARLAIDALAGIVNGAGTSLGDAENPLRQTLAQLQLAYAQAMAPPAP' A
#
# COMPACT_ATOMS: atom_id res chain seq x y z
N MET A 1 -2.45 1.91 15.86
CA MET A 1 -2.62 1.23 14.56
C MET A 1 -2.38 2.16 13.38
N VAL A 2 -2.98 3.36 13.34
CA VAL A 2 -2.81 4.32 12.23
C VAL A 2 -1.34 4.61 11.89
N ASN A 3 -0.48 4.81 12.89
CA ASN A 3 0.95 5.06 12.66
C ASN A 3 1.64 3.92 11.89
N VAL A 4 1.29 2.66 12.19
CA VAL A 4 1.84 1.48 11.50
C VAL A 4 1.34 1.42 10.05
N ALA A 5 0.07 1.73 9.81
CA ALA A 5 -0.48 1.78 8.46
C ALA A 5 0.20 2.85 7.60
N VAL A 6 0.43 4.04 8.16
CA VAL A 6 1.16 5.12 7.48
C VAL A 6 2.61 4.71 7.20
N THR A 7 3.29 4.07 8.17
CA THR A 7 4.65 3.55 7.95
C THR A 7 4.68 2.53 6.80
N LEU A 8 3.73 1.58 6.76
CA LEU A 8 3.66 0.60 5.69
C LEU A 8 3.38 1.23 4.32
N ALA A 9 2.53 2.26 4.26
CA ALA A 9 2.29 3.00 3.03
C ALA A 9 3.57 3.67 2.51
N ASN A 10 4.35 4.30 3.39
CA ASN A 10 5.62 4.94 3.03
C ASN A 10 6.68 3.92 2.59
N VAL A 11 6.75 2.77 3.28
CA VAL A 11 7.66 1.66 2.90
C VAL A 11 7.29 1.11 1.53
N ALA A 12 6.00 0.85 1.28
CA ALA A 12 5.51 0.37 -0.01
C ALA A 12 5.89 1.33 -1.15
N GLY A 13 5.64 2.63 -0.99
CA GLY A 13 6.01 3.64 -1.98
C GLY A 13 7.52 3.69 -2.24
N THR A 14 8.31 3.72 -1.16
CA THR A 14 9.78 3.74 -1.28
C THR A 14 10.32 2.49 -1.99
N LYS A 15 9.76 1.31 -1.69
CA LYS A 15 10.17 0.05 -2.30
C LYS A 15 9.80 -0.03 -3.78
N LEU A 16 8.63 0.50 -4.16
CA LEU A 16 8.27 0.67 -5.57
C LEU A 16 9.26 1.59 -6.30
N ASP A 17 9.60 2.73 -5.71
CA ASP A 17 10.56 3.68 -6.31
C ASP A 17 11.96 3.07 -6.50
N LEU A 18 12.36 2.16 -5.61
CA LEU A 18 13.62 1.42 -5.69
C LEU A 18 13.56 0.21 -6.64
N GLY A 19 12.40 -0.10 -7.22
CA GLY A 19 12.19 -1.29 -8.05
C GLY A 19 12.17 -2.61 -7.26
N ASP A 20 12.11 -2.54 -5.92
CA ASP A 20 12.03 -3.71 -5.04
C ASP A 20 10.58 -4.19 -4.91
N ALA A 21 10.12 -4.88 -5.96
CA ALA A 21 8.75 -5.33 -6.08
C ALA A 21 8.34 -6.31 -4.97
N THR A 22 9.24 -7.18 -4.50
CA THR A 22 8.92 -8.17 -3.48
C THR A 22 8.58 -7.50 -2.15
N ASP A 23 9.43 -6.59 -1.68
CA ASP A 23 9.19 -5.88 -0.43
C ASP A 23 8.04 -4.87 -0.56
N ALA A 24 7.89 -4.24 -1.73
CA ALA A 24 6.74 -3.38 -2.02
C ALA A 24 5.42 -4.16 -1.87
N ARG A 25 5.33 -5.35 -2.46
CA ARG A 25 4.14 -6.20 -2.37
C ARG A 25 3.85 -6.60 -0.92
N LEU A 26 4.87 -7.01 -0.17
CA LEU A 26 4.72 -7.40 1.22
C LEU A 26 4.16 -6.24 2.07
N ALA A 27 4.68 -5.02 1.86
CA ALA A 27 4.19 -3.83 2.56
C ALA A 27 2.74 -3.46 2.18
N ILE A 28 2.37 -3.60 0.90
CA ILE A 28 1.01 -3.39 0.40
C ILE A 28 0.03 -4.40 1.02
N ASP A 29 0.40 -5.68 1.04
CA ASP A 29 -0.44 -6.75 1.59
C ASP A 29 -0.63 -6.57 3.11
N ALA A 30 0.43 -6.20 3.84
CA ALA A 30 0.35 -5.87 5.26
C ALA A 30 -0.55 -4.66 5.53
N LEU A 31 -0.43 -3.59 4.72
CA LEU A 31 -1.31 -2.43 4.81
C LEU A 31 -2.78 -2.82 4.54
N ALA A 32 -3.03 -3.64 3.53
CA ALA A 32 -4.37 -4.17 3.23
C ALA A 32 -4.95 -4.96 4.40
N GLY A 33 -4.15 -5.79 5.05
CA GLY A 33 -4.55 -6.52 6.26
C GLY A 33 -4.99 -5.58 7.38
N ILE A 34 -4.27 -4.48 7.60
CA ILE A 34 -4.64 -3.49 8.62
C ILE A 34 -5.89 -2.70 8.23
N VAL A 35 -5.97 -2.20 6.99
CA VAL A 35 -7.12 -1.39 6.54
C VAL A 35 -8.41 -2.22 6.56
N ASN A 36 -8.35 -3.47 6.11
CA ASN A 36 -9.52 -4.35 6.09
C ASN A 36 -9.84 -4.94 7.46
N GLY A 37 -8.83 -5.25 8.27
CA GLY A 37 -9.02 -5.84 9.59
C GLY A 37 -9.43 -4.84 10.66
N ALA A 38 -8.87 -3.62 10.64
CA ALA A 38 -9.21 -2.57 11.60
C ALA A 38 -10.44 -1.75 11.17
N GLY A 39 -10.63 -1.54 9.85
CA GLY A 39 -11.82 -0.88 9.29
C GLY A 39 -12.19 0.41 10.03
N THR A 40 -13.43 0.47 10.53
CA THR A 40 -13.99 1.62 11.26
C THR A 40 -13.23 1.97 12.55
N SER A 41 -12.45 1.05 13.12
CA SER A 41 -11.59 1.32 14.27
C SER A 41 -10.42 2.25 13.95
N LEU A 42 -10.15 2.49 12.66
CA LEU A 42 -9.19 3.50 12.19
C LEU A 42 -9.75 4.93 12.27
N GLY A 43 -11.06 5.09 12.50
CA GLY A 43 -11.73 6.38 12.57
C GLY A 43 -11.51 7.18 11.29
N ASP A 44 -11.21 8.47 11.44
CA ASP A 44 -11.03 9.41 10.32
C ASP A 44 -9.87 9.02 9.37
N ALA A 45 -8.96 8.15 9.81
CA ALA A 45 -7.86 7.67 8.99
C ALA A 45 -8.24 6.54 8.01
N GLU A 46 -9.42 5.92 8.16
CA GLU A 46 -9.82 4.77 7.34
C GLU A 46 -9.85 5.11 5.84
N ASN A 47 -10.62 6.15 5.47
CA ASN A 47 -10.78 6.58 4.08
C ASN A 47 -9.47 6.97 3.40
N PRO A 48 -8.62 7.84 3.99
CA PRO A 48 -7.35 8.18 3.36
C PRO A 48 -6.42 6.96 3.24
N LEU A 49 -6.35 6.08 4.26
CA LEU A 49 -5.54 4.87 4.17
C LEU A 49 -6.03 3.92 3.07
N ARG A 50 -7.35 3.79 2.89
CA ARG A 50 -7.97 2.99 1.83
C ARG A 50 -7.66 3.56 0.45
N GLN A 51 -7.69 4.89 0.30
CA GLN A 51 -7.28 5.56 -0.94
C GLN A 51 -5.80 5.36 -1.24
N THR A 52 -4.93 5.54 -0.26
CA THR A 52 -3.48 5.29 -0.40
C THR A 52 -3.19 3.85 -0.78
N LEU A 53 -3.86 2.87 -0.15
CA LEU A 53 -3.73 1.46 -0.51
C LEU A 53 -4.10 1.20 -1.97
N ALA A 54 -5.22 1.75 -2.45
CA ALA A 54 -5.65 1.59 -3.84
C ALA A 54 -4.62 2.19 -4.83
N GLN A 55 -4.06 3.35 -4.51
CA GLN A 55 -3.01 3.97 -5.33
C GLN A 55 -1.74 3.12 -5.39
N LEU A 56 -1.30 2.57 -4.25
CA LEU A 56 -0.12 1.70 -4.17
C LEU A 56 -0.32 0.39 -4.96
N GLN A 57 -1.50 -0.22 -4.86
CA GLN A 57 -1.84 -1.42 -5.63
C GLN A 57 -1.82 -1.15 -7.14
N LEU A 58 -2.36 -0.01 -7.56
CA LEU A 58 -2.33 0.41 -8.96
C LEU A 58 -0.90 0.71 -9.44
N ALA A 59 -0.08 1.38 -8.63
CA ALA A 59 1.32 1.65 -8.95
C ALA A 59 2.14 0.34 -9.07
N TYR A 60 1.92 -0.61 -8.15
CA TYR A 60 2.53 -1.93 -8.23
C TYR A 60 2.12 -2.68 -9.50
N ALA A 61 0.83 -2.69 -9.84
CA ALA A 61 0.33 -3.35 -11.06
C ALA A 61 0.96 -2.76 -12.33
N GLN A 62 1.09 -1.43 -12.39
CA GLN A 62 1.76 -0.75 -13.51
C GLN A 62 3.25 -1.07 -13.58
N ALA A 63 3.95 -1.10 -12.44
CA ALA A 63 5.37 -1.47 -12.38
C ALA A 63 5.63 -2.90 -12.86
N MET A 64 4.66 -3.81 -12.64
CA MET A 64 4.74 -5.22 -13.07
C MET A 64 4.18 -5.46 -14.47
N ALA A 65 3.49 -4.49 -15.07
CA ALA A 65 2.96 -4.62 -16.41
C ALA A 65 4.13 -4.64 -17.41
N PRO A 66 4.13 -5.59 -18.37
CA PRO A 66 5.13 -5.56 -19.44
C PRO A 66 4.98 -4.24 -20.23
N PRO A 67 6.09 -3.65 -20.71
CA PRO A 67 6.01 -2.47 -21.55
C PRO A 67 5.15 -2.79 -22.77
N ALA A 68 4.27 -1.86 -23.16
CA ALA A 68 3.42 -2.01 -24.32
C ALA A 68 4.30 -2.27 -25.57
N PRO A 69 3.90 -3.20 -26.45
CA PRO A 69 4.67 -3.59 -27.64
C PRO A 69 4.82 -2.47 -28.66
#